data_AF-A0A509LM03-F1
#
_entry.id   AF-A0A509LM03-F1
#
_cell.length_a   1.000
_cell.length_b   1.000
_cell.length_c   1.000
_cell.angle_alpha   90.00
_cell.angle_beta   90.00
_cell.angle_gamma   90.00
#
_symmetry.space_group_name_H-M   'P 1'
#
loop_
_entity.id
_entity.type
_entity.pdbx_description
1 polymer ?
#
loop_
_entity_poly.entity_id
_entity_poly.type
_entity_poly.pdbx_seq_one_letter_code
_entity_poly.pdbx_strand_id
1 'polypeptide(L)'
;MKKIFTHFIMMTLVLLFTASGSFAGDGISASSYKAGDVVEVTGKIAPGQDLYLAIAQAKMFAPKDTNGAFEIKRLKKDAKKRGFTFDTSIPPLYYMITNVPEKFGKVGKKKFGGPSVLMKKGQGIYSTTMFYLKKKFNDVDAVARKMMGPIKSEEQWNFLRYANESSYGINTIVKESNRTGKVTIFSKTVIGDDSSGNYWDKGTSVKLDKATGEFTVSFKSFRHTPPDTKFDVYVNNAKIGDYNVTKNGFWLSKAYRYMNPIWIVLGAVLVGTYFSMIGAAGGMLMAAFQVLVVNTMGPVGINAANVLKPSNIALTLFSPLGSFYQFAVVEKRVAWPVGLSFGAGIFVGSIWLGKYVSAIL
;
A
#
# COMPACT_ATOMS: atom_id res chain seq x y z
N MET A 1 -29.37 67.21 6.81
CA MET A 1 -28.22 66.63 6.07
C MET A 1 -27.39 65.63 6.88
N LYS A 2 -26.89 65.97 8.08
CA LYS A 2 -26.07 65.03 8.90
C LYS A 2 -26.70 63.65 9.14
N LYS A 3 -28.00 63.59 9.51
CA LYS A 3 -28.68 62.30 9.78
C LYS A 3 -28.80 61.41 8.54
N ILE A 4 -29.04 61.98 7.36
CA ILE A 4 -29.16 61.22 6.10
C ILE A 4 -27.80 60.59 5.73
N PHE A 5 -26.71 61.32 5.95
CA PHE A 5 -25.36 60.83 5.68
C PHE A 5 -24.96 59.66 6.59
N THR A 6 -25.38 59.69 7.87
CA THR A 6 -25.13 58.59 8.81
C THR A 6 -25.88 57.31 8.44
N HIS A 7 -27.13 57.43 7.98
CA HIS A 7 -27.91 56.27 7.52
C HIS A 7 -27.34 55.69 6.23
N PHE A 8 -26.84 56.54 5.33
CA PHE A 8 -26.19 56.09 4.10
C PHE A 8 -24.91 55.30 4.40
N ILE A 9 -24.01 55.82 5.24
CA ILE A 9 -22.77 55.13 5.64
C ILE A 9 -23.07 53.80 6.34
N MET A 10 -24.07 53.77 7.21
CA MET A 10 -24.47 52.56 7.94
C MET A 10 -25.07 51.50 6.99
N MET A 11 -25.83 51.92 5.99
CA MET A 11 -26.37 51.04 4.95
C MET A 11 -25.25 50.50 4.04
N THR A 12 -24.25 51.30 3.68
CA THR A 12 -23.08 50.83 2.92
C THR A 12 -22.24 49.86 3.74
N LEU A 13 -22.09 50.08 5.06
CA LEU A 13 -21.38 49.13 5.94
C LEU A 13 -22.12 47.80 6.05
N VAL A 14 -23.45 47.82 6.15
CA VAL A 14 -24.28 46.61 6.20
C VAL A 14 -24.26 45.86 4.86
N LEU A 15 -24.25 46.57 3.73
CA LEU A 15 -24.09 45.98 2.40
C LEU A 15 -22.68 45.36 2.18
N LEU A 16 -21.63 45.96 2.75
CA LEU A 16 -20.27 45.40 2.73
C LEU A 16 -20.12 44.17 3.64
N PHE A 17 -20.92 44.06 4.71
CA PHE A 17 -20.95 42.88 5.59
C PHE A 17 -21.88 41.76 5.10
N THR A 18 -22.86 42.06 4.24
CA THR A 18 -23.79 41.07 3.65
C THR A 18 -23.33 40.56 2.29
N ALA A 19 -22.30 41.17 1.70
CA ALA A 19 -21.54 40.63 0.58
C ALA A 19 -20.56 39.53 1.02
N SER A 20 -20.99 38.62 1.91
CA SER A 20 -20.39 37.29 1.98
C SER A 20 -20.78 36.59 0.69
N GLY A 21 -19.88 36.68 -0.30
CA GLY A 21 -20.07 36.06 -1.60
C GLY A 21 -20.61 34.63 -1.43
N SER A 22 -21.70 34.34 -2.13
CA SER A 22 -22.06 32.97 -2.49
C SER A 22 -20.93 32.45 -3.38
N PHE A 23 -19.83 32.04 -2.75
CA PHE A 23 -18.81 31.23 -3.37
C PHE A 23 -19.44 29.86 -3.56
N ALA A 24 -19.45 29.35 -4.80
CA ALA A 24 -19.70 27.94 -5.04
C ALA A 24 -18.80 27.15 -4.09
N GLY A 25 -19.40 26.43 -3.16
CA GLY A 25 -18.68 25.76 -2.09
C GLY A 25 -17.68 24.76 -2.67
N ASP A 26 -16.49 24.71 -2.08
CA ASP A 26 -15.53 23.64 -2.38
C ASP A 26 -16.24 22.28 -2.26
N GLY A 27 -16.16 21.49 -3.33
CA GLY A 27 -16.97 20.30 -3.52
C GLY A 27 -16.13 19.10 -3.92
N ILE A 28 -16.47 17.95 -3.33
CA ILE A 28 -15.99 16.65 -3.78
C ILE A 28 -17.08 16.07 -4.68
N SER A 29 -16.72 15.64 -5.90
CA SER A 29 -17.73 15.24 -6.92
C SER A 29 -18.65 14.08 -6.49
N ALA A 30 -18.20 13.23 -5.57
CA ALA A 30 -18.99 12.17 -4.96
C ALA A 30 -18.57 11.90 -3.51
N SER A 31 -19.50 11.41 -2.69
CA SER A 31 -19.22 10.94 -1.33
C SER A 31 -18.59 9.53 -1.29
N SER A 32 -18.59 8.80 -2.41
CA SER A 32 -17.98 7.49 -2.51
C SER A 32 -17.40 7.18 -3.88
N TYR A 33 -16.26 6.48 -3.88
CA TYR A 33 -15.52 6.05 -5.06
C TYR A 33 -15.11 4.60 -4.92
N LYS A 34 -14.96 3.83 -6.00
CA LYS A 34 -14.33 2.51 -5.90
C LYS A 34 -12.82 2.65 -5.83
N ALA A 35 -12.14 1.71 -5.19
CA ALA A 35 -10.68 1.73 -5.11
C ALA A 35 -10.04 1.75 -6.52
N GLY A 36 -9.23 2.77 -6.80
CA GLY A 36 -8.62 2.98 -8.11
C GLY A 36 -9.40 3.91 -9.04
N ASP A 37 -10.56 4.44 -8.62
CA ASP A 37 -11.31 5.44 -9.38
C ASP A 37 -10.67 6.82 -9.26
N VAL A 38 -11.07 7.72 -10.17
CA VAL A 38 -10.69 9.13 -10.17
C VAL A 38 -11.56 9.87 -9.17
N VAL A 39 -10.91 10.59 -8.26
CA VAL A 39 -11.53 11.51 -7.32
C VAL A 39 -11.35 12.92 -7.88
N GLU A 40 -12.44 13.66 -8.00
CA GLU A 40 -12.46 15.04 -8.45
C GLU A 40 -12.87 15.98 -7.31
N VAL A 41 -12.12 17.06 -7.16
CA VAL A 41 -12.33 18.13 -6.19
C VAL A 41 -12.28 19.46 -6.93
N THR A 42 -13.35 20.25 -6.79
CA THR A 42 -13.47 21.58 -7.39
C THR A 42 -13.68 22.60 -6.30
N GLY A 43 -13.27 23.84 -6.53
CA GLY A 43 -13.46 24.86 -5.53
C GLY A 43 -12.84 26.19 -5.89
N LYS A 44 -12.72 27.06 -4.88
CA LYS A 44 -12.17 28.39 -5.02
C LYS A 44 -11.34 28.78 -3.81
N ILE A 45 -10.07 29.12 -4.05
CA ILE A 45 -9.17 29.70 -3.06
C ILE A 45 -9.04 31.21 -3.28
N ALA A 46 -8.40 31.92 -2.36
CA ALA A 46 -8.18 33.35 -2.57
C ALA A 46 -7.28 33.58 -3.80
N PRO A 47 -7.61 34.56 -4.67
CA PRO A 47 -6.79 34.92 -5.83
C PRO A 47 -5.30 35.10 -5.48
N GLY A 48 -4.43 34.64 -6.38
CA GLY A 48 -2.97 34.70 -6.24
C GLY A 48 -2.36 33.66 -5.30
N GLN A 49 -3.16 32.88 -4.56
CA GLN A 49 -2.64 31.82 -3.68
C GLN A 49 -2.22 30.58 -4.48
N ASP A 50 -1.29 29.81 -3.89
CA ASP A 50 -1.02 28.46 -4.33
C ASP A 50 -2.05 27.49 -3.75
N LEU A 51 -2.31 26.41 -4.48
CA LEU A 51 -3.24 25.36 -4.09
C LEU A 51 -2.51 24.27 -3.30
N TYR A 52 -3.06 23.93 -2.15
CA TYR A 52 -2.63 22.80 -1.32
C TYR A 52 -3.85 21.93 -1.00
N LEU A 53 -4.00 20.83 -1.74
CA LEU A 53 -5.06 19.86 -1.52
C LEU A 53 -4.47 18.67 -0.76
N ALA A 54 -4.75 18.57 0.54
CA ALA A 54 -4.37 17.42 1.36
C ALA A 54 -5.53 16.42 1.40
N ILE A 55 -5.28 15.19 0.97
CA ILE A 55 -6.22 14.08 1.02
C ILE A 55 -5.60 13.01 1.90
N ALA A 56 -6.22 12.79 3.07
CA ALA A 56 -5.63 11.98 4.11
C ALA A 56 -6.61 10.92 4.58
N GLN A 57 -6.13 9.68 4.72
CA GLN A 57 -6.91 8.63 5.33
C GLN A 57 -7.31 9.04 6.76
N ALA A 58 -8.62 9.03 7.05
CA ALA A 58 -9.15 9.50 8.32
C ALA A 58 -8.65 8.64 9.51
N LYS A 59 -8.52 7.32 9.28
CA LYS A 59 -7.92 6.42 10.26
C LYS A 59 -6.39 6.54 10.22
N MET A 60 -5.83 7.16 11.26
CA MET A 60 -4.38 7.24 11.43
C MET A 60 -3.79 5.91 11.92
N PHE A 61 -2.50 5.75 11.71
CA PHE A 61 -1.67 4.67 12.24
C PHE A 61 -0.55 5.24 13.10
N ALA A 62 -0.37 4.67 14.28
CA ALA A 62 0.81 4.86 15.12
C ALA A 62 1.58 3.54 15.24
N PRO A 63 2.91 3.58 15.48
CA PRO A 63 3.69 2.37 15.70
C PRO A 63 3.14 1.44 16.79
N LYS A 64 2.46 1.98 17.80
CA LYS A 64 1.79 1.19 18.86
C LYS A 64 0.62 0.32 18.39
N ASP A 65 0.04 0.63 17.23
CA ASP A 65 -1.10 -0.12 16.69
C ASP A 65 -0.65 -1.46 16.04
N THR A 66 0.65 -1.74 16.01
CA THR A 66 1.18 -2.99 15.46
C THR A 66 1.20 -4.11 16.48
N ASN A 67 0.77 -5.30 16.06
CA ASN A 67 0.73 -6.50 16.89
C ASN A 67 1.89 -7.47 16.59
N GLY A 68 2.71 -7.19 15.58
CA GLY A 68 3.83 -8.05 15.21
C GLY A 68 5.05 -7.82 16.11
N ALA A 69 5.54 -8.84 16.82
CA ALA A 69 6.68 -8.70 17.72
C ALA A 69 7.95 -8.14 17.02
N PHE A 70 8.17 -8.55 15.76
CA PHE A 70 9.26 -8.02 14.94
C PHE A 70 9.01 -6.55 14.55
N GLU A 71 7.79 -6.22 14.10
CA GLU A 71 7.37 -4.86 13.75
C GLU A 71 7.49 -3.91 14.93
N ILE A 72 7.05 -4.31 16.13
CA ILE A 72 7.16 -3.52 17.36
C ILE A 72 8.63 -3.19 17.62
N LYS A 73 9.51 -4.21 17.65
CA LYS A 73 10.95 -4.03 17.91
C LYS A 73 11.59 -3.13 16.85
N ARG A 74 11.24 -3.34 15.58
CA ARG A 74 11.81 -2.60 14.46
C ARG A 74 11.37 -1.13 14.47
N LEU A 75 10.08 -0.87 14.64
CA LEU A 75 9.53 0.48 14.65
C LEU A 75 10.01 1.28 15.86
N LYS A 76 10.16 0.67 17.04
CA LYS A 76 10.80 1.33 18.20
C LYS A 76 12.24 1.76 17.90
N LYS A 77 13.02 0.92 17.21
CA LYS A 77 14.39 1.26 16.79
C LYS A 77 14.41 2.39 15.77
N ASP A 78 13.54 2.32 14.76
CA ASP A 78 13.50 3.32 13.69
C ASP A 78 12.93 4.66 14.18
N ALA A 79 11.97 4.66 15.10
CA ALA A 79 11.42 5.84 15.78
C ALA A 79 12.54 6.70 16.40
N LYS A 80 13.37 6.09 17.27
CA LYS A 80 14.53 6.74 17.90
C LYS A 80 15.51 7.30 16.87
N LYS A 81 15.75 6.58 15.77
CA LYS A 81 16.71 6.97 14.73
C LYS A 81 16.18 8.09 13.81
N ARG A 82 14.86 8.19 13.65
CA ARG A 82 14.23 9.03 12.63
C ARG A 82 13.50 10.24 13.21
N GLY A 83 13.40 10.35 14.54
CA GLY A 83 12.82 11.51 15.20
C GLY A 83 11.29 11.49 15.21
N PHE A 84 10.71 10.33 15.48
CA PHE A 84 9.29 10.16 15.80
C PHE A 84 9.15 9.24 17.02
N THR A 85 7.99 9.22 17.68
CA THR A 85 7.72 8.41 18.88
C THR A 85 6.86 7.20 18.56
N PHE A 86 6.67 6.32 19.55
CA PHE A 86 5.81 5.14 19.38
C PHE A 86 4.31 5.50 19.32
N ASP A 87 3.97 6.73 19.74
CA ASP A 87 2.63 7.31 19.78
C ASP A 87 2.34 8.23 18.59
N THR A 88 3.39 8.73 17.90
CA THR A 88 3.22 9.58 16.72
C THR A 88 2.34 8.87 15.68
N SER A 89 1.24 9.50 15.31
CA SER A 89 0.29 8.96 14.34
C SER A 89 0.31 9.75 13.03
N ILE A 90 0.17 9.04 11.92
CA ILE A 90 0.02 9.61 10.58
C ILE A 90 -1.11 8.91 9.81
N PRO A 91 -1.78 9.57 8.87
CA PRO A 91 -2.56 8.90 7.84
C PRO A 91 -1.64 7.97 7.01
N PRO A 92 -1.94 6.65 6.92
CA PRO A 92 -1.13 5.73 6.12
C PRO A 92 -1.10 6.10 4.63
N LEU A 93 -2.27 6.44 4.07
CA LEU A 93 -2.40 7.01 2.73
C LEU A 93 -2.61 8.52 2.88
N TYR A 94 -1.66 9.29 2.36
CA TYR A 94 -1.66 10.75 2.41
C TYR A 94 -1.15 11.32 1.10
N TYR A 95 -1.94 12.20 0.51
CA TYR A 95 -1.65 12.86 -0.75
C TYR A 95 -1.71 14.37 -0.56
N MET A 96 -0.63 15.06 -0.87
CA MET A 96 -0.54 16.51 -1.00
C MET A 96 -0.46 16.84 -2.49
N ILE A 97 -1.59 17.23 -3.06
CA ILE A 97 -1.71 17.61 -4.47
C ILE A 97 -1.59 19.13 -4.56
N THR A 98 -0.64 19.63 -5.36
CA THR A 98 -0.31 21.07 -5.38
C THR A 98 0.32 21.50 -6.70
N ASN A 99 0.18 22.78 -7.03
CA ASN A 99 0.89 23.42 -8.14
C ASN A 99 2.34 23.83 -7.80
N VAL A 100 2.78 23.66 -6.55
CA VAL A 100 4.12 24.03 -6.04
C VAL A 100 4.78 22.90 -5.24
N PRO A 101 4.97 21.70 -5.83
CA PRO A 101 5.50 20.54 -5.11
C PRO A 101 6.90 20.78 -4.51
N GLU A 102 7.74 21.61 -5.15
CA GLU A 102 9.09 21.98 -4.73
C GLU A 102 9.18 22.60 -3.32
N LYS A 103 8.06 23.12 -2.79
CA LYS A 103 7.97 23.59 -1.40
C LYS A 103 8.10 22.48 -0.37
N PHE A 104 7.76 21.24 -0.74
CA PHE A 104 7.78 20.07 0.14
C PHE A 104 9.00 19.17 -0.04
N GLY A 105 9.78 19.38 -1.12
CA GLY A 105 10.81 18.43 -1.49
C GLY A 105 11.56 18.80 -2.75
N LYS A 106 12.23 17.80 -3.34
CA LYS A 106 12.91 17.96 -4.61
C LYS A 106 13.02 16.63 -5.35
N VAL A 107 13.04 16.70 -6.68
CA VAL A 107 13.38 15.54 -7.50
C VAL A 107 14.87 15.23 -7.36
N GLY A 108 15.21 13.95 -7.23
CA GLY A 108 16.59 13.48 -7.16
C GLY A 108 16.75 12.07 -7.73
N LYS A 109 18.00 11.67 -7.96
CA LYS A 109 18.34 10.32 -8.44
C LYS A 109 18.41 9.34 -7.28
N LYS A 110 17.63 8.27 -7.34
CA LYS A 110 17.77 7.08 -6.50
C LYS A 110 18.57 6.02 -7.25
N LYS A 111 19.74 5.67 -6.72
CA LYS A 111 20.60 4.63 -7.28
C LYS A 111 20.35 3.26 -6.62
N PHE A 112 20.36 2.19 -7.40
CA PHE A 112 20.10 0.81 -6.95
C PHE A 112 20.82 -0.24 -7.81
N GLY A 113 20.90 -1.48 -7.31
CA GLY A 113 21.62 -2.58 -7.97
C GLY A 113 23.14 -2.53 -7.79
N GLY A 114 23.85 -3.55 -8.28
CA GLY A 114 25.30 -3.70 -8.13
C GLY A 114 25.72 -4.61 -6.95
N PRO A 115 26.93 -5.18 -6.96
CA PRO A 115 27.39 -6.11 -5.92
C PRO A 115 27.47 -5.40 -4.56
N SER A 116 26.68 -5.87 -3.59
CA SER A 116 26.57 -5.25 -2.25
C SER A 116 27.87 -5.30 -1.45
N VAL A 117 28.80 -6.17 -1.82
CA VAL A 117 30.12 -6.33 -1.20
C VAL A 117 31.10 -5.24 -1.65
N LEU A 118 30.93 -4.72 -2.88
CA LEU A 118 31.83 -3.74 -3.48
C LEU A 118 31.27 -2.31 -3.45
N MET A 119 29.95 -2.16 -3.39
CA MET A 119 29.27 -0.88 -3.59
C MET A 119 28.58 -0.42 -2.30
N LYS A 120 28.92 0.80 -1.83
CA LYS A 120 28.26 1.40 -0.67
C LYS A 120 26.80 1.72 -0.99
N LYS A 121 25.99 1.86 0.07
CA LYS A 121 24.58 2.24 -0.04
C LYS A 121 24.43 3.54 -0.84
N GLY A 122 23.73 3.48 -1.98
CA GLY A 122 23.53 4.62 -2.88
C GLY A 122 24.52 4.71 -4.05
N GLN A 123 25.43 3.74 -4.21
CA GLN A 123 26.34 3.63 -5.36
C GLN A 123 25.83 2.65 -6.42
N GLY A 124 24.53 2.40 -6.49
CA GLY A 124 24.03 1.40 -7.44
C GLY A 124 24.26 1.77 -8.91
N ILE A 125 24.43 0.73 -9.74
CA ILE A 125 24.68 0.86 -11.18
C ILE A 125 23.47 1.42 -11.95
N TYR A 126 22.26 1.16 -11.45
CA TYR A 126 21.03 1.68 -12.02
C TYR A 126 20.57 2.92 -11.25
N SER A 127 19.87 3.82 -11.94
CA SER A 127 19.27 4.98 -11.30
C SER A 127 17.87 5.23 -11.83
N THR A 128 17.01 5.73 -10.96
CA THR A 128 15.69 6.27 -11.33
C THR A 128 15.49 7.61 -10.62
N THR A 129 14.49 8.38 -11.03
CA THR A 129 14.09 9.61 -10.36
C THR A 129 13.09 9.33 -9.24
N MET A 130 13.16 10.12 -8.18
CA MET A 130 12.28 10.06 -7.03
C MET A 130 12.04 11.48 -6.51
N PHE A 131 10.85 11.74 -5.99
CA PHE A 131 10.59 12.94 -5.21
C PHE A 131 11.02 12.71 -3.75
N TYR A 132 12.04 13.44 -3.28
CA TYR A 132 12.52 13.41 -1.91
C TYR A 132 11.87 14.52 -1.09
N LEU A 133 11.26 14.15 0.04
CA LEU A 133 10.73 15.12 0.98
C LEU A 133 11.88 15.86 1.69
N LYS A 134 11.63 17.12 2.06
CA LYS A 134 12.59 17.89 2.86
C LYS A 134 12.94 17.13 4.14
N LYS A 135 14.24 17.07 4.47
CA LYS A 135 14.73 16.25 5.57
C LYS A 135 14.29 16.76 6.94
N LYS A 136 14.32 18.09 7.12
CA LYS A 136 13.85 18.76 8.33
C LYS A 136 12.48 19.37 8.04
N PHE A 137 11.61 19.33 9.05
CA PHE A 137 10.28 19.93 8.96
C PHE A 137 10.36 21.43 8.68
N ASN A 138 11.37 22.11 9.25
CA ASN A 138 11.56 23.54 9.08
C ASN A 138 12.16 23.95 7.72
N ASP A 139 12.61 23.00 6.90
CA ASP A 139 13.05 23.26 5.53
C ASP A 139 11.87 23.24 4.53
N VAL A 140 10.67 22.83 4.98
CA VAL A 140 9.42 22.99 4.23
C VAL A 140 9.01 24.46 4.30
N ASP A 141 8.58 25.02 3.18
CA ASP A 141 8.12 26.41 3.12
C ASP A 141 7.13 26.75 4.24
N ALA A 142 7.24 27.94 4.82
CA ALA A 142 6.51 28.29 6.03
C ALA A 142 4.99 28.32 5.82
N VAL A 143 4.53 28.67 4.62
CA VAL A 143 3.11 28.62 4.25
C VAL A 143 2.71 27.18 4.00
N ALA A 144 3.43 26.47 3.13
CA ALA A 144 3.15 25.07 2.78
C ALA A 144 3.07 24.15 4.01
N ARG A 145 3.95 24.35 4.99
CA ARG A 145 3.99 23.61 6.25
C ARG A 145 2.71 23.77 7.08
N LYS A 146 1.99 24.88 6.94
CA LYS A 146 0.69 25.09 7.60
C LYS A 146 -0.47 24.44 6.84
N MET A 147 -0.25 24.02 5.59
CA MET A 147 -1.30 23.51 4.70
C MET A 147 -1.40 21.99 4.63
N MET A 148 -0.66 21.26 5.48
CA MET A 148 -0.55 19.79 5.42
C MET A 148 -1.68 19.02 6.13
N GLY A 149 -2.80 19.69 6.43
CA GLY A 149 -3.97 19.10 7.06
C GLY A 149 -3.63 18.39 8.39
N PRO A 150 -3.69 17.05 8.48
CA PRO A 150 -3.43 16.32 9.71
C PRO A 150 -1.96 16.28 10.14
N ILE A 151 -1.00 16.63 9.28
CA ILE A 151 0.43 16.63 9.60
C ILE A 151 0.82 18.00 10.14
N LYS A 152 0.95 18.11 11.46
CA LYS A 152 1.12 19.39 12.16
C LYS A 152 2.44 19.53 12.91
N SER A 153 3.12 18.41 13.21
CA SER A 153 4.36 18.40 13.98
C SER A 153 5.54 17.86 13.19
N GLU A 154 6.75 18.19 13.67
CA GLU A 154 7.99 17.64 13.14
C GLU A 154 8.05 16.12 13.28
N GLU A 155 7.54 15.55 14.38
CA GLU A 155 7.47 14.11 14.57
C GLU A 155 6.58 13.44 13.50
N GLN A 156 5.41 14.02 13.23
CA GLN A 156 4.51 13.50 12.19
C GLN A 156 5.14 13.60 10.80
N TRP A 157 5.84 14.70 10.50
CA TRP A 157 6.58 14.85 9.25
C TRP A 157 7.71 13.83 9.11
N ASN A 158 8.49 13.63 10.18
CA ASN A 158 9.55 12.63 10.22
C ASN A 158 9.00 11.22 10.04
N PHE A 159 7.84 10.93 10.66
CA PHE A 159 7.19 9.64 10.52
C PHE A 159 6.62 9.44 9.11
N LEU A 160 5.95 10.44 8.54
CA LEU A 160 5.46 10.43 7.16
C LEU A 160 6.62 10.19 6.17
N ARG A 161 7.73 10.92 6.32
CA ARG A 161 8.91 10.72 5.47
C ARG A 161 9.50 9.33 5.61
N TYR A 162 9.59 8.80 6.83
CA TYR A 162 10.01 7.43 7.05
C TYR A 162 9.07 6.42 6.36
N ALA A 163 7.76 6.61 6.50
CA ALA A 163 6.74 5.76 5.90
C ALA A 163 6.81 5.77 4.36
N ASN A 164 7.12 6.92 3.75
CA ASN A 164 7.12 7.11 2.29
C ASN A 164 8.44 6.83 1.60
N GLU A 165 9.59 7.02 2.26
CA GLU A 165 10.92 6.92 1.62
C GLU A 165 11.68 5.63 2.00
N SER A 166 11.30 4.99 3.10
CA SER A 166 11.99 3.77 3.56
C SER A 166 11.29 2.51 3.05
N SER A 167 12.06 1.52 2.59
CA SER A 167 11.49 0.25 2.12
C SER A 167 10.63 -0.43 3.18
N TYR A 168 11.03 -0.36 4.46
CA TYR A 168 10.26 -0.94 5.56
C TYR A 168 8.97 -0.14 5.82
N GLY A 169 9.03 1.19 5.91
CA GLY A 169 7.85 2.04 6.08
C GLY A 169 6.82 1.82 4.97
N ILE A 170 7.28 1.78 3.71
CA ILE A 170 6.42 1.56 2.56
C ILE A 170 5.76 0.18 2.61
N ASN A 171 6.56 -0.88 2.86
CA ASN A 171 6.05 -2.25 2.86
C ASN A 171 5.24 -2.60 4.11
N THR A 172 5.39 -1.87 5.22
CA THR A 172 4.74 -2.19 6.50
C THR A 172 3.55 -1.28 6.80
N ILE A 173 3.63 0.00 6.45
CA ILE A 173 2.66 1.04 6.84
C ILE A 173 1.81 1.46 5.63
N VAL A 174 2.44 2.04 4.61
CA VAL A 174 1.73 2.73 3.52
C VAL A 174 1.13 1.75 2.51
N LYS A 175 1.83 0.65 2.23
CA LYS A 175 1.46 -0.42 1.27
C LYS A 175 1.30 0.03 -0.20
N GLU A 176 1.26 1.33 -0.47
CA GLU A 176 1.41 1.91 -1.80
C GLU A 176 2.89 2.11 -2.13
N SER A 177 3.34 1.56 -3.26
CA SER A 177 4.74 1.64 -3.66
C SER A 177 4.88 1.87 -5.15
N ASN A 178 5.62 2.92 -5.50
CA ASN A 178 6.15 3.11 -6.84
C ASN A 178 7.42 2.26 -7.01
N ARG A 179 7.46 1.44 -8.05
CA ARG A 179 8.54 0.47 -8.28
C ARG A 179 9.14 0.62 -9.67
N THR A 180 10.45 0.44 -9.76
CA THR A 180 11.15 0.16 -11.03
C THR A 180 11.68 -1.27 -10.93
N GLY A 181 11.11 -2.18 -11.71
CA GLY A 181 11.35 -3.62 -11.55
C GLY A 181 10.93 -4.11 -10.15
N LYS A 182 11.85 -4.78 -9.43
CA LYS A 182 11.62 -5.24 -8.05
C LYS A 182 11.96 -4.20 -6.98
N VAL A 183 12.47 -3.03 -7.37
CA VAL A 183 12.98 -2.04 -6.40
C VAL A 183 11.88 -1.04 -6.05
N THR A 184 11.54 -0.99 -4.76
CA THR A 184 10.66 0.03 -4.19
C THR A 184 11.38 1.38 -4.14
N ILE A 185 10.84 2.35 -4.88
CA ILE A 185 11.39 3.70 -4.98
C ILE A 185 10.85 4.55 -3.84
N PHE A 186 9.54 4.82 -3.79
CA PHE A 186 8.87 5.59 -2.75
C PHE A 186 7.35 5.38 -2.81
N SER A 187 6.61 5.89 -1.85
CA SER A 187 5.14 6.02 -1.95
C SER A 187 4.74 7.39 -2.51
N LYS A 188 3.65 7.43 -3.28
CA LYS A 188 3.10 8.68 -3.82
C LYS A 188 2.58 9.53 -2.65
N THR A 189 3.16 10.71 -2.44
CA THR A 189 2.84 11.58 -1.29
C THR A 189 2.61 13.02 -1.74
N VAL A 190 3.64 13.68 -2.27
CA VAL A 190 3.49 15.01 -2.88
C VAL A 190 3.36 14.81 -4.38
N ILE A 191 2.34 15.42 -4.98
CA ILE A 191 1.90 15.14 -6.35
C ILE A 191 1.65 16.48 -7.06
N GLY A 192 2.27 16.64 -8.23
CA GLY A 192 2.00 17.74 -9.15
C GLY A 192 1.00 17.37 -10.24
N ASP A 193 0.89 18.22 -11.24
CA ASP A 193 0.13 17.93 -12.46
C ASP A 193 0.89 16.94 -13.37
N ASP A 194 0.17 16.09 -14.11
CA ASP A 194 0.72 15.12 -15.06
C ASP A 194 1.61 15.78 -16.14
N SER A 195 1.37 17.06 -16.47
CA SER A 195 2.22 17.83 -17.39
C SER A 195 3.67 18.00 -16.90
N SER A 196 3.97 17.71 -15.64
CA SER A 196 5.35 17.67 -15.12
C SER A 196 6.21 16.60 -15.80
N GLY A 197 5.59 15.58 -16.42
CA GLY A 197 6.25 14.43 -17.04
C GLY A 197 6.80 13.42 -16.02
N ASN A 198 6.61 13.63 -14.72
CA ASN A 198 7.04 12.68 -13.71
C ASN A 198 6.08 11.48 -13.64
N TYR A 199 6.63 10.26 -13.63
CA TYR A 199 5.80 9.04 -13.62
C TYR A 199 4.90 8.89 -12.38
N TRP A 200 5.19 9.59 -11.27
CA TRP A 200 4.34 9.58 -10.07
C TRP A 200 3.20 10.60 -10.14
N ASP A 201 3.29 11.62 -11.00
CA ASP A 201 2.22 12.60 -11.25
C ASP A 201 1.18 12.08 -12.25
N LYS A 202 1.49 10.96 -12.93
CA LYS A 202 0.62 10.34 -13.93
C LYS A 202 -0.81 10.12 -13.43
N GLY A 203 -1.78 10.59 -14.21
CA GLY A 203 -3.20 10.49 -13.90
C GLY A 203 -3.68 11.46 -12.82
N THR A 204 -2.92 12.53 -12.56
CA THR A 204 -3.32 13.67 -11.72
C THR A 204 -3.41 14.93 -12.57
N SER A 205 -4.55 15.62 -12.56
CA SER A 205 -4.70 16.95 -13.17
C SER A 205 -4.91 17.99 -12.08
N VAL A 206 -4.17 19.09 -12.17
CA VAL A 206 -4.24 20.24 -11.27
C VAL A 206 -4.44 21.49 -12.11
N LYS A 207 -5.69 21.95 -12.20
CA LYS A 207 -6.04 23.20 -12.86
C LYS A 207 -6.31 24.24 -11.77
N LEU A 208 -5.54 25.33 -11.79
CA LEU A 208 -5.72 26.48 -10.91
C LEU A 208 -5.64 27.73 -11.76
N ASP A 209 -6.72 28.51 -11.80
CA ASP A 209 -6.67 29.88 -12.27
C ASP A 209 -6.23 30.78 -11.11
N LYS A 210 -5.00 31.31 -11.19
CA LYS A 210 -4.48 32.18 -10.14
C LYS A 210 -5.17 33.55 -10.09
N ALA A 211 -5.78 34.01 -11.17
CA ALA A 211 -6.45 35.31 -11.20
C ALA A 211 -7.79 35.26 -10.47
N THR A 212 -8.55 34.19 -10.66
CA THR A 212 -9.87 34.01 -10.03
C THR A 212 -9.80 33.20 -8.73
N GLY A 213 -8.79 32.35 -8.59
CA GLY A 213 -8.66 31.37 -7.50
C GLY A 213 -9.44 30.08 -7.73
N GLU A 214 -10.11 29.92 -8.87
CA GLU A 214 -10.89 28.73 -9.19
C GLU A 214 -9.97 27.56 -9.52
N PHE A 215 -10.30 26.38 -9.00
CA PHE A 215 -9.51 25.19 -9.22
C PHE A 215 -10.35 23.94 -9.50
N THR A 216 -9.73 23.01 -10.20
CA THR A 216 -10.23 21.66 -10.44
C THR A 216 -9.06 20.70 -10.34
N VAL A 217 -9.15 19.75 -9.41
CA VAL A 217 -8.17 18.70 -9.22
C VAL A 217 -8.83 17.36 -9.44
N SER A 218 -8.25 16.54 -10.31
CA SER A 218 -8.63 15.14 -10.48
C SER A 218 -7.44 14.25 -10.22
N PHE A 219 -7.57 13.21 -9.40
CA PHE A 219 -6.49 12.24 -9.20
C PHE A 219 -7.01 10.83 -9.07
N LYS A 220 -6.23 9.87 -9.55
CA LYS A 220 -6.56 8.45 -9.39
C LYS A 220 -6.17 7.95 -8.00
N SER A 221 -7.16 7.48 -7.24
CA SER A 221 -6.95 6.87 -5.93
C SER A 221 -6.14 5.57 -6.03
N PHE A 222 -5.51 5.13 -4.93
CA PHE A 222 -4.73 3.89 -4.95
C PHE A 222 -5.63 2.66 -5.20
N ARG A 223 -5.28 1.88 -6.23
CA ARG A 223 -6.07 0.70 -6.66
C ARG A 223 -6.25 -0.34 -5.57
N HIS A 224 -5.33 -0.41 -4.61
CA HIS A 224 -5.34 -1.37 -3.50
C HIS A 224 -5.62 -0.71 -2.14
N THR A 225 -6.31 0.43 -2.14
CA THR A 225 -6.93 0.96 -0.93
C THR A 225 -7.93 -0.06 -0.35
N PRO A 226 -7.85 -0.39 0.95
CA PRO A 226 -8.80 -1.31 1.56
C PRO A 226 -10.25 -0.85 1.37
N PRO A 227 -11.21 -1.79 1.30
CA PRO A 227 -12.61 -1.42 1.27
C PRO A 227 -12.98 -0.64 2.54
N ASP A 228 -13.94 0.28 2.38
CA ASP A 228 -14.50 1.10 3.45
C ASP A 228 -13.46 1.99 4.14
N THR A 229 -12.51 2.50 3.34
CA THR A 229 -11.50 3.46 3.80
C THR A 229 -12.00 4.89 3.58
N LYS A 230 -12.17 5.63 4.68
CA LYS A 230 -12.54 7.05 4.65
C LYS A 230 -11.33 7.96 4.47
N PHE A 231 -11.52 9.03 3.70
CA PHE A 231 -10.53 10.09 3.47
C PHE A 231 -11.12 11.44 3.82
N ASP A 232 -10.37 12.23 4.56
CA ASP A 232 -10.63 13.64 4.81
C ASP A 232 -9.94 14.49 3.74
N VAL A 233 -10.64 15.49 3.22
CA VAL A 233 -10.14 16.40 2.19
C VAL A 233 -9.99 17.79 2.76
N TYR A 234 -8.80 18.37 2.60
CA TYR A 234 -8.46 19.71 3.05
C TYR A 234 -7.97 20.55 1.87
N VAL A 235 -8.50 21.76 1.73
CA VAL A 235 -8.02 22.77 0.78
C VAL A 235 -7.41 23.91 1.59
N ASN A 236 -6.13 24.18 1.39
CA ASN A 236 -5.38 25.22 2.11
C ASN A 236 -5.60 25.15 3.64
N ASN A 237 -5.51 23.94 4.20
CA ASN A 237 -5.72 23.58 5.61
C ASN A 237 -7.18 23.61 6.12
N ALA A 238 -8.14 24.09 5.34
CA ALA A 238 -9.55 24.02 5.69
C ALA A 238 -10.13 22.66 5.27
N LYS A 239 -10.74 21.92 6.20
CA LYS A 239 -11.44 20.67 5.85
C LYS A 239 -12.71 21.02 5.08
N ILE A 240 -12.84 20.52 3.85
CA ILE A 240 -14.00 20.79 2.97
C ILE A 240 -15.00 19.64 2.96
N GLY A 241 -14.56 18.43 3.34
CA GLY A 241 -15.42 17.26 3.38
C GLY A 241 -14.64 15.96 3.57
N ASP A 242 -15.34 14.86 3.36
CA ASP A 242 -14.80 13.51 3.37
C ASP A 242 -15.46 12.64 2.30
N TYR A 243 -14.77 11.57 1.90
CA TYR A 243 -15.33 10.56 1.00
C TYR A 243 -14.89 9.15 1.42
N ASN A 244 -15.66 8.15 0.99
CA ASN A 244 -15.39 6.74 1.27
C ASN A 244 -14.93 5.97 0.03
N VAL A 245 -13.83 5.22 0.15
CA VAL A 245 -13.37 4.30 -0.89
C VAL A 245 -13.95 2.91 -0.65
N THR A 246 -14.76 2.45 -1.59
CA THR A 246 -15.44 1.14 -1.56
C THR A 246 -14.69 0.08 -2.34
N LYS A 247 -15.10 -1.18 -2.16
CA LYS A 247 -14.50 -2.34 -2.80
C LYS A 247 -14.52 -2.24 -4.33
N ASN A 248 -13.40 -2.62 -4.96
CA ASN A 248 -13.30 -2.79 -6.40
C ASN A 248 -12.85 -4.22 -6.75
N GLY A 249 -13.78 -5.17 -6.60
CA GLY A 249 -13.55 -6.61 -6.78
C GLY A 249 -13.29 -7.36 -5.47
N PHE A 250 -12.67 -8.55 -5.57
CA PHE A 250 -12.36 -9.39 -4.42
C PHE A 250 -11.14 -8.87 -3.65
N TRP A 251 -11.32 -8.60 -2.35
CA TRP A 251 -10.29 -8.07 -1.47
C TRP A 251 -9.61 -9.20 -0.68
N LEU A 252 -8.30 -9.34 -0.87
CA LEU A 252 -7.49 -10.30 -0.11
C LEU A 252 -6.87 -9.60 1.10
N SER A 253 -7.57 -9.62 2.24
CA SER A 253 -7.20 -8.87 3.46
C SER A 253 -5.78 -9.12 3.94
N LYS A 254 -5.29 -10.37 3.89
CA LYS A 254 -3.93 -10.73 4.31
C LYS A 254 -2.84 -10.24 3.37
N ALA A 255 -3.13 -10.18 2.07
CA ALA A 255 -2.20 -9.64 1.08
C ALA A 255 -2.36 -8.14 0.87
N TYR A 256 -3.41 -7.55 1.47
CA TYR A 256 -3.74 -6.13 1.40
C TYR A 256 -3.87 -5.61 -0.04
N ARG A 257 -4.53 -6.40 -0.90
CA ARG A 257 -4.72 -6.06 -2.31
C ARG A 257 -6.00 -6.67 -2.88
N TYR A 258 -6.51 -6.04 -3.93
CA TYR A 258 -7.52 -6.66 -4.79
C TYR A 258 -6.85 -7.62 -5.76
N MET A 259 -7.46 -8.78 -5.92
CA MET A 259 -6.99 -9.81 -6.84
C MET A 259 -8.19 -10.57 -7.37
N ASN A 260 -8.16 -10.96 -8.64
CA ASN A 260 -9.23 -11.78 -9.19
C ASN A 260 -9.13 -13.19 -8.56
N PRO A 261 -10.21 -13.68 -7.91
CA PRO A 261 -10.21 -14.94 -7.17
C PRO A 261 -9.90 -16.15 -8.06
N ILE A 262 -10.23 -16.11 -9.35
CA ILE A 262 -9.98 -17.20 -10.30
C ILE A 262 -8.48 -17.49 -10.40
N TRP A 263 -7.64 -16.45 -10.53
CA TRP A 263 -6.19 -16.60 -10.57
C TRP A 263 -5.62 -17.20 -9.27
N ILE A 264 -6.24 -16.89 -8.14
CA ILE A 264 -5.84 -17.45 -6.83
C ILE A 264 -6.09 -18.94 -6.81
N VAL A 265 -7.30 -19.35 -7.21
CA VAL A 265 -7.70 -20.76 -7.21
C VAL A 265 -6.86 -21.56 -8.20
N LEU A 266 -6.76 -21.10 -9.46
CA LEU A 266 -5.97 -21.79 -10.49
C LEU A 266 -4.50 -21.88 -10.11
N GLY A 267 -3.91 -20.79 -9.63
CA GLY A 267 -2.51 -20.78 -9.18
C GLY A 267 -2.28 -21.73 -8.00
N ALA A 268 -3.17 -21.74 -7.01
CA ALA A 268 -3.05 -22.62 -5.86
C ALA A 268 -3.22 -24.11 -6.22
N VAL A 269 -4.13 -24.44 -7.14
CA VAL A 269 -4.28 -25.81 -7.66
C VAL A 269 -3.02 -26.24 -8.40
N LEU A 270 -2.52 -25.43 -9.34
CA LEU A 270 -1.31 -25.74 -10.12
C LEU A 270 -0.09 -25.94 -9.20
N VAL A 271 0.11 -25.03 -8.25
CA VAL A 271 1.23 -25.13 -7.29
C VAL A 271 1.06 -26.36 -6.39
N GLY A 272 -0.16 -26.61 -5.87
CA GLY A 272 -0.46 -27.81 -5.08
C GLY A 272 -0.19 -29.11 -5.83
N THR A 273 -0.64 -29.20 -7.08
CA THR A 273 -0.40 -30.37 -7.95
C THR A 273 1.09 -30.56 -8.23
N TYR A 274 1.83 -29.48 -8.52
CA TYR A 274 3.27 -29.55 -8.76
C TYR A 274 4.06 -30.02 -7.53
N PHE A 275 3.78 -29.47 -6.35
CA PHE A 275 4.42 -29.90 -5.10
C PHE A 275 4.11 -31.36 -4.77
N SER A 276 2.87 -31.81 -4.99
CA SER A 276 2.51 -33.21 -4.83
C SER A 276 3.25 -34.15 -5.77
N MET A 277 3.45 -33.77 -7.03
CA MET A 277 4.22 -34.59 -7.98
C MET A 277 5.69 -34.70 -7.56
N ILE A 278 6.32 -33.61 -7.11
CA ILE A 278 7.69 -33.66 -6.56
C ILE A 278 7.76 -34.52 -5.31
N GLY A 279 6.80 -34.37 -4.39
CA GLY A 279 6.74 -35.18 -3.18
C GLY A 279 6.56 -36.67 -3.48
N ALA A 280 5.70 -37.00 -4.46
CA ALA A 280 5.53 -38.36 -4.96
C ALA A 280 6.82 -38.89 -5.61
N ALA A 281 7.49 -38.09 -6.44
CA ALA A 281 8.75 -38.48 -7.10
C ALA A 281 9.90 -38.69 -6.09
N GLY A 282 10.09 -37.77 -5.15
CA GLY A 282 11.08 -37.92 -4.08
C GLY A 282 10.80 -39.14 -3.19
N GLY A 283 9.52 -39.41 -2.95
CA GLY A 283 9.09 -40.61 -2.27
C GLY A 283 9.42 -41.91 -3.00
N MET A 284 9.22 -41.94 -4.33
CA MET A 284 9.58 -43.08 -5.16
C MET A 284 11.10 -43.31 -5.18
N LEU A 285 11.91 -42.25 -5.22
CA LEU A 285 13.38 -42.35 -5.12
C LEU A 285 13.84 -42.88 -3.76
N MET A 286 13.21 -42.44 -2.66
CA MET A 286 13.53 -42.97 -1.33
C MET A 286 13.12 -44.43 -1.18
N ALA A 287 11.97 -44.82 -1.74
CA ALA A 287 11.56 -46.22 -1.78
C ALA A 287 12.56 -47.08 -2.59
N ALA A 288 13.00 -46.60 -3.75
CA ALA A 288 14.03 -47.27 -4.55
C ALA A 288 15.36 -47.39 -3.79
N PHE A 289 15.80 -46.34 -3.08
CA PHE A 289 16.99 -46.40 -2.22
C PHE A 289 16.83 -47.41 -1.08
N GLN A 290 15.68 -47.45 -0.42
CA GLN A 290 15.40 -48.39 0.66
C GLN A 290 15.33 -49.85 0.20
N VAL A 291 14.88 -50.09 -1.03
CA VAL A 291 14.83 -51.43 -1.63
C VAL A 291 16.21 -51.85 -2.13
N LEU A 292 16.90 -50.99 -2.88
CA LEU A 292 18.14 -51.35 -3.59
C LEU A 292 19.42 -51.22 -2.75
N VAL A 293 19.44 -50.29 -1.79
CA VAL A 293 20.64 -49.98 -1.00
C VAL A 293 20.48 -50.46 0.44
N VAL A 294 19.30 -50.24 1.05
CA VAL A 294 19.03 -50.62 2.45
C VAL A 294 18.53 -52.07 2.58
N ASN A 295 18.15 -52.73 1.47
CA ASN A 295 17.63 -54.11 1.42
C ASN A 295 16.38 -54.34 2.30
N THR A 296 15.45 -53.38 2.33
CA THR A 296 14.23 -53.50 3.14
C THR A 296 13.31 -54.60 2.58
N MET A 297 13.08 -55.68 3.35
CA MET A 297 12.21 -56.80 2.94
C MET A 297 10.73 -56.49 3.22
N GLY A 298 9.87 -56.63 2.21
CA GLY A 298 8.42 -56.51 2.36
C GLY A 298 7.78 -57.76 2.97
N PRO A 299 6.57 -57.67 3.57
CA PRO A 299 5.80 -58.84 4.01
C PRO A 299 5.50 -59.80 2.86
N VAL A 300 5.40 -61.10 3.17
CA VAL A 300 5.12 -62.16 2.19
C VAL A 300 3.86 -61.83 1.39
N GLY A 301 3.97 -61.84 0.05
CA GLY A 301 2.88 -61.54 -0.88
C GLY A 301 2.75 -60.06 -1.30
N ILE A 302 3.57 -59.15 -0.76
CA ILE A 302 3.57 -57.72 -1.15
C ILE A 302 4.97 -57.32 -1.59
N ASN A 303 5.08 -56.76 -2.81
CA ASN A 303 6.35 -56.20 -3.30
C ASN A 303 6.85 -55.11 -2.33
N ALA A 304 8.13 -55.18 -1.92
CA ALA A 304 8.75 -54.22 -1.00
C ALA A 304 8.53 -52.75 -1.42
N ALA A 305 8.50 -52.46 -2.73
CA ALA A 305 8.19 -51.14 -3.26
C ALA A 305 6.76 -50.65 -2.95
N ASN A 306 5.79 -51.57 -2.84
CA ASN A 306 4.40 -51.26 -2.50
C ASN A 306 4.17 -51.09 -0.99
N VAL A 307 5.06 -51.60 -0.14
CA VAL A 307 5.02 -51.39 1.31
C VAL A 307 5.40 -49.94 1.68
N LEU A 308 6.23 -49.29 0.85
CA LEU A 308 6.80 -47.97 1.12
C LEU A 308 6.01 -46.80 0.48
N LYS A 309 5.14 -47.07 -0.50
CA LYS A 309 4.27 -46.05 -1.14
C LYS A 309 3.39 -45.26 -0.14
N PRO A 310 2.75 -45.87 0.88
CA PRO A 310 1.89 -45.15 1.83
C PRO A 310 2.65 -44.16 2.73
N SER A 311 3.91 -44.45 3.07
CA SER A 311 4.72 -43.64 3.99
C SER A 311 5.03 -42.25 3.43
N ASN A 312 5.16 -42.13 2.12
CA ASN A 312 5.39 -40.83 1.45
C ASN A 312 4.15 -39.95 1.40
N ILE A 313 2.96 -40.56 1.30
CA ILE A 313 1.68 -39.84 1.38
C ILE A 313 1.54 -39.22 2.77
N ALA A 314 1.90 -39.94 3.84
CA ALA A 314 1.90 -39.41 5.20
C ALA A 314 2.84 -38.19 5.33
N LEU A 315 4.07 -38.27 4.82
CA LEU A 315 5.05 -37.17 4.87
C LEU A 315 4.58 -35.92 4.09
N THR A 316 3.98 -36.12 2.90
CA THR A 316 3.40 -35.03 2.09
C THR A 316 2.09 -34.48 2.64
N LEU A 317 1.36 -35.22 3.48
CA LEU A 317 0.12 -34.74 4.11
C LEU A 317 0.37 -34.05 5.46
N PHE A 318 1.16 -34.68 6.34
CA PHE A 318 1.33 -34.24 7.73
C PHE A 318 2.25 -33.03 7.89
N SER A 319 3.28 -32.88 7.05
CA SER A 319 4.16 -31.69 7.08
C SER A 319 3.39 -30.39 6.73
N PRO A 320 2.58 -30.37 5.65
CA PRO A 320 1.68 -29.24 5.38
C PRO A 320 0.64 -29.03 6.46
N LEU A 321 0.08 -30.09 7.08
CA LEU A 321 -0.91 -29.94 8.15
C LEU A 321 -0.33 -29.29 9.42
N GLY A 322 0.88 -29.67 9.83
CA GLY A 322 1.55 -29.07 10.99
C GLY A 322 1.89 -27.59 10.77
N SER A 323 2.43 -27.26 9.59
CA SER A 323 2.67 -25.86 9.22
C SER A 323 1.37 -25.07 9.04
N PHE A 324 0.32 -25.69 8.50
CA PHE A 324 -1.01 -25.10 8.38
C PHE A 324 -1.60 -24.79 9.74
N TYR A 325 -1.49 -25.67 10.73
CA TYR A 325 -1.96 -25.42 12.09
C TYR A 325 -1.28 -24.18 12.70
N GLN A 326 0.05 -24.08 12.59
CA GLN A 326 0.78 -22.92 13.06
C GLN A 326 0.32 -21.62 12.38
N PHE A 327 0.20 -21.60 11.05
CA PHE A 327 -0.18 -20.38 10.34
C PHE A 327 -1.68 -20.04 10.41
N ALA A 328 -2.56 -21.05 10.49
CA ALA A 328 -4.01 -20.87 10.48
C ALA A 328 -4.56 -20.62 11.89
N VAL A 329 -4.15 -21.43 12.87
CA VAL A 329 -4.72 -21.42 14.22
C VAL A 329 -3.92 -20.50 15.14
N VAL A 330 -2.60 -20.67 15.18
CA VAL A 330 -1.73 -19.90 16.10
C VAL A 330 -1.54 -18.47 15.60
N GLU A 331 -1.11 -18.29 14.35
CA GLU A 331 -0.80 -16.97 13.80
C GLU A 331 -2.00 -16.25 13.16
N LYS A 332 -3.10 -16.97 12.87
CA LYS A 332 -4.29 -16.45 12.17
C LYS A 332 -3.94 -15.70 10.87
N ARG A 333 -2.90 -16.14 10.15
CA ARG A 333 -2.34 -15.49 8.95
C ARG A 333 -2.71 -16.19 7.65
N VAL A 334 -3.35 -17.35 7.70
CA VAL A 334 -3.77 -18.09 6.49
C VAL A 334 -4.83 -17.33 5.70
N ALA A 335 -4.57 -17.19 4.40
CA ALA A 335 -5.58 -16.82 3.41
C ALA A 335 -6.37 -18.09 3.04
N TRP A 336 -7.50 -18.31 3.70
CA TRP A 336 -8.31 -19.53 3.56
C TRP A 336 -8.62 -19.96 2.12
N PRO A 337 -8.95 -19.06 1.17
CA PRO A 337 -9.16 -19.44 -0.23
C PRO A 337 -7.92 -20.08 -0.87
N VAL A 338 -6.71 -19.61 -0.50
CA VAL A 338 -5.44 -20.18 -0.96
C VAL A 338 -5.22 -21.54 -0.30
N GLY A 339 -5.43 -21.64 1.01
CA GLY A 339 -5.22 -22.87 1.78
C GLY A 339 -6.08 -24.04 1.29
N LEU A 340 -7.38 -23.80 1.07
CA LEU A 340 -8.31 -24.81 0.57
C LEU A 340 -7.97 -25.25 -0.86
N SER A 341 -7.68 -24.30 -1.75
CA SER A 341 -7.32 -24.59 -3.13
C SER A 341 -5.99 -25.34 -3.23
N PHE A 342 -5.02 -25.01 -2.36
CA PHE A 342 -3.76 -25.73 -2.27
C PHE A 342 -3.95 -27.16 -1.78
N GLY A 343 -4.78 -27.38 -0.75
CA GLY A 343 -5.15 -28.71 -0.28
C GLY A 343 -5.86 -29.55 -1.37
N ALA A 344 -6.77 -28.95 -2.14
CA ALA A 344 -7.41 -29.60 -3.28
C ALA A 344 -6.38 -29.98 -4.37
N GLY A 345 -5.44 -29.07 -4.69
CA GLY A 345 -4.35 -29.33 -5.61
C GLY A 345 -3.44 -30.48 -5.15
N ILE A 346 -3.18 -30.58 -3.84
CA ILE A 346 -2.46 -31.71 -3.25
C ILE A 346 -3.23 -33.01 -3.45
N PHE A 347 -4.53 -33.02 -3.16
CA PHE A 347 -5.37 -34.20 -3.30
C PHE A 347 -5.40 -34.70 -4.76
N VAL A 348 -5.61 -33.78 -5.72
CA VAL A 348 -5.60 -34.10 -7.15
C VAL A 348 -4.23 -34.62 -7.60
N GLY A 349 -3.15 -33.95 -7.21
CA GLY A 349 -1.79 -34.33 -7.60
C GLY A 349 -1.37 -35.68 -7.01
N SER A 350 -1.57 -35.87 -5.71
CA SER A 350 -1.10 -37.06 -4.99
C SER A 350 -1.95 -38.31 -5.27
N ILE A 351 -3.28 -38.18 -5.24
CA ILE A 351 -4.19 -39.32 -5.29
C ILE A 351 -4.68 -39.61 -6.71
N TRP A 352 -5.00 -38.55 -7.46
CA TRP A 352 -5.63 -38.73 -8.77
C TRP A 352 -4.61 -38.84 -9.91
N LEU A 353 -3.61 -37.96 -9.96
CA LEU A 353 -2.58 -37.97 -11.01
C LEU A 353 -1.36 -38.83 -10.65
N GLY A 354 -0.95 -38.85 -9.38
CA GLY A 354 0.22 -39.59 -8.91
C GLY A 354 0.18 -41.07 -9.24
N LYS A 355 -1.01 -41.69 -9.23
CA LYS A 355 -1.19 -43.10 -9.61
C LYS A 355 -0.84 -43.39 -11.08
N TYR A 356 -1.06 -42.44 -11.99
CA TYR A 356 -0.76 -42.61 -13.42
C TYR A 356 0.72 -42.33 -13.71
N VAL A 357 1.30 -41.33 -13.04
CA VAL A 357 2.74 -41.03 -13.16
C VAL A 357 3.58 -42.17 -12.59
N SER A 358 3.19 -42.71 -11.43
CA SER A 358 3.85 -43.87 -10.79
C SER A 358 3.58 -45.21 -11.50
N ALA A 359 2.72 -45.24 -12.51
CA ALA A 359 2.51 -46.43 -13.34
C ALA A 359 3.37 -46.41 -14.61
N ILE A 360 3.88 -45.23 -14.99
CA ILE A 360 4.71 -45.00 -16.19
C ILE A 360 6.21 -44.96 -15.82
N LEU A 361 6.53 -44.52 -14.60
CA LEU A 361 7.84 -44.64 -13.94
C LEU A 361 7.88 -45.90 -13.08
#